data_AF-X0WNX6-F1
#
_entry.id   AF-X0WNX6-F1
#
_cell.length_a   1.000
_cell.length_b   1.000
_cell.length_c   1.000
_cell.angle_alpha   90.00
_cell.angle_beta   90.00
_cell.angle_gamma   90.00
#
_symmetry.space_group_name_H-M   'P 1'
#
loop_
_entity.id
_entity.type
_entity.pdbx_description
1 polymer ?
#
loop_
_entity_poly.entity_id
_entity_poly.type
_entity_poly.pdbx_seq_one_letter_code
_entity_poly.pdbx_strand_id
1 'polypeptide(L)'
;MNTNPDSRFTNNDSRFPNNEMRIPNSDLRSKRITITGGKGFLGTHLINKLKEKGYRYLCIADLPEYNLVKPEDIKRMYDMLKPDIVIHLAAKVGGIGFNQENPATMFYENLMMGAQLLHEGYLRR
;
A
#
# COMPACT_ATOMS: atom_id res chain seq x y z
N MET A 1 35.06 -5.85 -13.13
CA MET A 1 34.30 -5.31 -14.28
C MET A 1 32.84 -5.54 -13.98
N ASN A 2 32.07 -4.46 -13.77
CA ASN A 2 30.68 -4.49 -13.35
C ASN A 2 29.77 -4.53 -14.58
N THR A 3 29.00 -5.60 -14.77
CA THR A 3 28.05 -5.73 -15.90
C THR A 3 26.66 -5.29 -15.45
N ASN A 4 26.27 -4.06 -15.81
CA ASN A 4 24.93 -3.53 -15.59
C ASN A 4 23.98 -4.07 -16.68
N PRO A 5 22.87 -4.77 -16.36
CA PRO A 5 22.04 -5.47 -17.34
C PRO A 5 20.99 -4.60 -18.08
N ASP A 6 20.95 -3.28 -17.87
CA ASP A 6 19.87 -2.40 -18.35
C ASP A 6 20.02 -1.86 -19.79
N SER A 7 20.78 -2.54 -20.67
CA SER A 7 21.08 -2.00 -22.02
C SER A 7 20.12 -2.39 -23.15
N ARG A 8 18.92 -2.89 -22.86
CA ARG A 8 18.00 -3.35 -23.92
C ARG A 8 16.69 -2.60 -23.87
N PHE A 9 16.63 -1.42 -24.48
CA PHE A 9 15.50 -0.87 -25.28
C PHE A 9 15.89 0.55 -25.76
N THR A 10 16.53 0.68 -26.92
CA THR A 10 16.68 1.97 -27.60
C THR A 10 15.81 1.98 -28.85
N ASN A 11 14.62 2.57 -28.76
CA ASN A 11 13.81 2.90 -29.94
C ASN A 11 14.25 4.27 -30.46
N ASN A 12 14.75 4.32 -31.70
CA ASN A 12 15.29 5.51 -32.34
C ASN A 12 14.26 6.07 -33.37
N ASP A 13 13.11 6.54 -32.89
CA ASP A 13 12.11 7.24 -33.72
C ASP A 13 12.20 8.75 -33.49
N SER A 14 12.65 9.49 -34.50
CA SER A 14 12.99 10.92 -34.47
C SER A 14 11.78 11.87 -34.39
N ARG A 15 10.55 11.34 -34.30
CA ARG A 15 9.31 12.13 -34.23
C ARG A 15 8.90 12.54 -32.80
N PHE A 16 9.58 12.03 -31.78
CA PHE A 16 9.38 12.44 -30.40
C PHE A 16 10.69 13.08 -29.90
N PRO A 17 10.72 14.40 -29.60
CA PRO A 17 11.90 14.97 -28.98
C PRO A 17 12.17 14.23 -27.67
N ASN A 18 13.45 13.89 -27.44
CA ASN A 18 13.97 13.31 -26.20
C ASN A 18 13.81 14.31 -25.05
N ASN A 19 12.58 14.64 -24.70
CA ASN A 19 12.28 15.15 -23.39
C ASN A 19 12.20 13.91 -22.52
N GLU A 20 13.34 13.48 -21.98
CA GLU A 20 13.36 12.61 -20.81
C GLU A 20 12.38 13.25 -19.83
N MET A 21 11.18 12.68 -19.73
CA MET A 21 10.26 13.03 -18.65
C MET A 21 10.97 12.55 -17.41
N ARG A 22 11.78 13.45 -16.84
CA ARG A 22 12.52 13.25 -15.62
C ARG A 22 11.45 13.16 -14.55
N ILE A 23 10.90 11.96 -14.35
CA ILE A 23 10.06 11.67 -13.19
C ILE A 23 10.93 12.10 -12.02
N PRO A 24 10.52 13.11 -11.22
CA PRO A 24 11.33 13.58 -10.12
C PRO A 24 11.72 12.36 -9.31
N ASN A 25 13.02 12.17 -9.10
CA ASN A 25 13.55 11.11 -8.24
C ASN A 25 13.06 11.37 -6.80
N SER A 26 11.78 11.11 -6.52
CA SER A 26 11.29 11.01 -5.17
C SER A 26 11.73 9.65 -4.68
N ASP A 27 12.83 9.61 -3.92
CA ASP A 27 13.26 8.38 -3.28
C ASP A 27 12.17 7.88 -2.33
N LEU A 28 11.39 6.90 -2.79
CA LEU A 28 10.29 6.30 -2.03
C LEU A 28 10.78 5.64 -0.74
N ARG A 29 12.07 5.29 -0.62
CA ARG A 29 12.64 4.68 0.60
C ARG A 29 12.61 5.62 1.80
N SER A 30 12.50 6.93 1.55
CA SER A 30 12.38 7.98 2.57
C SER A 30 10.92 8.29 2.96
N LYS A 31 9.94 7.74 2.25
CA LYS A 31 8.51 7.95 2.52
C LYS A 31 8.02 7.07 3.67
N ARG A 32 7.06 7.59 4.44
CA ARG A 32 6.32 6.82 5.45
C ARG A 32 5.29 5.94 4.77
N ILE A 33 5.54 4.64 4.78
CA ILE A 33 4.65 3.64 4.21
C ILE A 33 3.86 2.99 5.33
N THR A 34 2.55 3.16 5.33
CA THR A 34 1.65 2.39 6.21
C THR A 34 1.10 1.20 5.44
N ILE A 35 1.26 0.00 6.00
CA ILE A 35 0.74 -1.25 5.47
C ILE A 35 -0.43 -1.68 6.34
N THR A 36 -1.63 -1.71 5.76
CA THR A 36 -2.79 -2.30 6.46
C THR A 36 -2.75 -3.82 6.33
N GLY A 37 -3.20 -4.57 7.34
CA GLY A 37 -3.11 -6.04 7.30
C GLY A 37 -1.67 -6.56 7.31
N GLY A 38 -0.73 -5.74 7.80
CA GLY A 38 0.71 -6.02 7.80
C GLY A 38 1.10 -7.22 8.65
N LYS A 39 0.25 -7.65 9.60
CA LYS A 39 0.49 -8.84 10.43
C LYS A 39 0.10 -10.14 9.70
N GLY A 40 -0.60 -10.07 8.57
CA GLY A 40 -1.04 -11.22 7.78
C GLY A 40 0.05 -11.84 6.90
N PHE A 41 -0.28 -12.94 6.23
CA PHE A 41 0.64 -13.67 5.35
C PHE A 41 1.29 -12.77 4.30
N LEU A 42 0.51 -12.09 3.46
CA LEU A 42 1.07 -11.22 2.42
C LEU A 42 1.78 -9.99 3.03
N GLY A 43 1.25 -9.44 4.11
CA GLY A 43 1.80 -8.25 4.79
C GLY A 43 3.21 -8.48 5.32
N THR A 44 3.43 -9.58 6.05
CA THR A 44 4.74 -9.93 6.60
C THR A 44 5.80 -10.12 5.50
N HIS A 45 5.45 -10.81 4.41
CA HIS A 45 6.34 -11.00 3.27
C HIS A 45 6.68 -9.68 2.56
N LEU A 46 5.69 -8.80 2.38
CA LEU A 46 5.90 -7.49 1.78
C LEU A 46 6.84 -6.64 2.66
N ILE A 47 6.60 -6.59 3.96
CA ILE A 47 7.40 -5.81 4.91
C ILE A 47 8.86 -6.28 4.88
N ASN A 48 9.11 -7.59 4.88
CA ASN A 48 10.47 -8.14 4.79
C ASN A 48 11.17 -7.69 3.50
N LYS A 49 10.49 -7.82 2.34
CA LYS A 49 11.04 -7.35 1.06
C LYS A 49 11.29 -5.85 1.01
N LEU A 50 10.43 -5.03 1.63
CA LEU A 50 10.64 -3.59 1.70
C LEU A 50 11.85 -3.23 2.58
N LYS A 51 12.02 -3.92 3.72
CA LYS A 51 13.21 -3.76 4.58
C LYS A 51 14.48 -4.14 3.83
N GLU A 52 14.50 -5.28 3.14
CA GLU A 52 15.63 -5.73 2.31
C GLU A 52 16.00 -4.71 1.21
N LYS A 53 15.01 -4.01 0.65
CA LYS A 53 15.19 -2.95 -0.34
C LYS A 53 15.54 -1.58 0.25
N GLY A 54 15.73 -1.47 1.57
CA GLY A 54 16.17 -0.26 2.25
C GLY A 54 15.08 0.77 2.53
N TYR A 55 13.79 0.39 2.53
CA TYR A 55 12.71 1.28 2.97
C TYR A 55 12.76 1.46 4.49
N ARG A 56 12.80 2.72 4.95
CA ARG A 56 13.15 3.05 6.34
C ARG A 56 11.95 3.23 7.26
N TYR A 57 10.85 3.76 6.74
CA TYR A 57 9.70 4.18 7.55
C TYR A 57 8.48 3.33 7.23
N LEU A 58 8.43 2.12 7.81
CA LEU A 58 7.32 1.19 7.65
C LEU A 58 6.46 1.18 8.92
N CYS A 59 5.17 1.45 8.77
CA CYS A 59 4.18 1.38 9.84
C CYS A 59 3.16 0.27 9.52
N ILE A 60 2.63 -0.39 10.54
CA ILE A 60 1.57 -1.38 10.39
C ILE A 60 0.29 -0.81 11.00
N ALA A 61 -0.80 -0.86 10.24
CA ALA A 61 -2.14 -0.53 10.72
C ALA A 61 -3.00 -1.81 10.68
N ASP A 62 -3.27 -2.41 11.83
CA ASP A 62 -3.93 -3.70 11.93
C ASP A 62 -4.74 -3.81 13.23
N LEU A 63 -5.52 -4.88 13.36
CA LEU A 63 -6.19 -5.21 14.62
C LEU A 63 -5.18 -5.65 15.70
N PRO A 64 -5.47 -5.40 17.00
CA PRO A 64 -6.64 -4.68 17.50
C PRO A 64 -6.50 -3.16 17.49
N GLU A 65 -5.33 -2.62 17.12
CA GLU A 65 -5.03 -1.18 17.27
C GLU A 65 -5.83 -0.29 16.33
N TYR A 66 -6.20 -0.77 15.14
CA TYR A 66 -6.99 -0.06 14.16
C TYR A 66 -8.02 -0.99 13.52
N ASN A 67 -9.29 -0.85 13.89
CA ASN A 67 -10.39 -1.50 13.17
C ASN A 67 -10.77 -0.63 11.98
N LEU A 68 -10.22 -0.99 10.81
CA LEU A 68 -10.40 -0.20 9.58
C LEU A 68 -11.82 -0.25 8.99
N VAL A 69 -12.77 -0.97 9.60
CA VAL A 69 -14.20 -0.84 9.25
C VAL A 69 -14.81 0.43 9.89
N LYS A 70 -14.18 0.93 10.96
CA LYS A 70 -14.64 2.10 11.73
C LYS A 70 -13.95 3.38 11.20
N PRO A 71 -14.71 4.39 10.72
CA PRO A 71 -14.15 5.64 10.24
C PRO A 71 -13.23 6.34 11.24
N GLU A 72 -13.54 6.25 12.53
CA GLU A 72 -12.80 6.91 13.60
C GLU A 72 -11.39 6.34 13.75
N ASP A 73 -11.24 5.02 13.58
CA ASP A 73 -9.95 4.35 13.63
C ASP A 73 -9.11 4.66 12.39
N ILE A 74 -9.73 4.82 11.23
CA ILE A 74 -9.04 5.26 10.00
C ILE A 74 -8.53 6.70 10.17
N LYS A 75 -9.37 7.61 10.67
CA LYS A 75 -8.96 9.00 10.96
C LYS A 75 -7.78 9.02 11.92
N ARG A 76 -7.89 8.29 13.04
CA ARG A 76 -6.82 8.17 14.03
C ARG A 76 -5.55 7.56 13.42
N MET A 77 -5.66 6.54 12.57
CA MET A 77 -4.52 5.96 11.87
C MET A 77 -3.79 7.02 11.01
N TYR A 78 -4.52 7.79 10.21
CA TYR A 78 -3.93 8.83 9.39
C TYR A 78 -3.29 9.95 10.23
N ASP A 79 -3.96 10.40 11.28
CA ASP A 79 -3.50 11.50 12.11
C ASP A 79 -2.24 11.14 12.91
N MET A 80 -2.16 9.88 13.37
CA MET A 80 -1.03 9.36 14.15
C MET A 80 0.14 8.91 13.27
N LEU A 81 -0.12 8.12 12.23
CA LEU A 81 0.94 7.52 11.41
C LEU A 81 1.43 8.46 10.30
N LYS A 82 0.60 9.43 9.90
CA LYS A 82 0.89 10.42 8.85
C LYS A 82 1.55 9.80 7.61
N PRO A 83 0.90 8.80 6.97
CA PRO A 83 1.47 8.09 5.84
C PRO A 83 1.64 9.00 4.62
N ASP A 84 2.79 8.89 3.97
CA ASP A 84 2.98 9.37 2.59
C ASP A 84 2.37 8.39 1.58
N ILE A 85 2.43 7.09 1.91
CA ILE A 85 1.95 5.98 1.08
C ILE A 85 1.17 5.02 1.97
N VAL A 86 0.01 4.58 1.51
CA VAL A 86 -0.74 3.49 2.13
C VAL A 86 -0.79 2.30 1.18
N ILE A 87 -0.35 1.14 1.64
CA ILE A 87 -0.53 -0.14 0.95
C ILE A 87 -1.61 -0.91 1.69
N HIS A 88 -2.79 -1.03 1.09
CA HIS A 88 -3.96 -1.63 1.74
C HIS A 88 -4.01 -3.14 1.49
N LEU A 89 -3.60 -3.95 2.47
CA LEU A 89 -3.69 -5.43 2.43
C LEU A 89 -4.68 -6.00 3.45
N ALA A 90 -5.25 -5.17 4.33
CA ALA A 90 -6.28 -5.59 5.26
C ALA A 90 -7.52 -6.08 4.51
N ALA A 91 -8.01 -7.24 4.90
CA ALA A 91 -9.24 -7.81 4.36
C ALA A 91 -9.91 -8.68 5.44
N LYS A 92 -11.24 -8.69 5.45
CA LYS A 92 -12.00 -9.72 6.14
C LYS A 92 -11.92 -10.96 5.25
N VAL A 93 -11.19 -11.95 5.75
CA VAL A 93 -10.99 -13.24 5.09
C VAL A 93 -11.55 -14.36 5.96
N GLY A 94 -11.99 -15.42 5.31
CA GLY A 94 -12.43 -16.65 5.95
C GLY A 94 -12.25 -17.83 5.00
N GLY A 95 -12.42 -19.05 5.50
CA GLY A 95 -12.48 -20.23 4.64
C GLY A 95 -13.66 -20.17 3.67
N ILE A 96 -13.66 -21.04 2.66
CA ILE A 96 -14.73 -21.12 1.65
C ILE A 96 -16.12 -21.22 2.31
N GLY A 97 -16.24 -22.05 3.36
CA GLY A 97 -17.49 -22.19 4.12
C GLY A 97 -17.91 -20.89 4.81
N PHE A 98 -17.01 -20.20 5.51
CA PHE A 98 -17.33 -18.93 6.18
C PHE A 98 -17.81 -17.87 5.19
N ASN A 99 -17.17 -17.78 4.01
CA ASN A 99 -17.57 -16.83 2.98
C ASN A 99 -18.94 -17.17 2.37
N GLN A 100 -19.25 -18.46 2.22
CA GLN A 100 -20.57 -18.92 1.76
C GLN A 100 -21.67 -18.64 2.79
N GLU A 101 -21.37 -18.78 4.08
CA GLU A 101 -22.30 -18.53 5.18
C GLU A 101 -22.50 -17.02 5.46
N ASN A 102 -21.47 -16.20 5.21
CA ASN A 102 -21.46 -14.78 5.60
C ASN A 102 -21.13 -13.80 4.43
N PRO A 103 -21.73 -13.94 3.24
CA PRO A 103 -21.32 -13.16 2.06
C PRO A 103 -21.59 -11.66 2.23
N ALA A 104 -22.71 -11.28 2.87
CA ALA A 104 -23.05 -9.89 3.11
C ALA A 104 -22.04 -9.19 4.03
N THR A 105 -21.63 -9.85 5.11
CA THR A 105 -20.61 -9.35 6.05
C THR A 105 -19.26 -9.21 5.36
N MET A 106 -18.85 -10.22 4.59
CA MET A 106 -17.60 -10.20 3.84
C MET A 106 -17.56 -9.05 2.83
N PHE A 107 -18.65 -8.84 2.10
CA PHE A 107 -18.75 -7.73 1.16
C PHE A 107 -18.73 -6.38 1.87
N TYR A 108 -19.58 -6.20 2.89
CA TYR A 108 -19.69 -4.95 3.62
C TYR A 108 -18.36 -4.55 4.26
N GLU A 109 -17.73 -5.42 5.04
CA GLU A 109 -16.50 -5.07 5.75
C GLU A 109 -15.36 -4.72 4.78
N ASN A 110 -15.16 -5.52 3.73
CA ASN A 110 -14.11 -5.25 2.74
C ASN A 110 -14.37 -3.97 1.94
N LEU A 111 -15.63 -3.72 1.56
CA LEU A 111 -16.02 -2.49 0.87
C LEU A 111 -15.80 -1.25 1.76
N MET A 112 -16.30 -1.30 3.00
CA MET A 112 -16.23 -0.15 3.92
C MET A 112 -14.79 0.15 4.31
N MET A 113 -13.94 -0.86 4.55
CA MET A 113 -12.51 -0.67 4.79
C MET A 113 -11.84 0.09 3.64
N GLY A 114 -12.00 -0.38 2.41
CA GLY A 114 -11.34 0.22 1.25
C GLY A 114 -11.87 1.62 0.92
N ALA A 115 -13.20 1.78 0.89
CA ALA A 115 -13.83 3.05 0.49
C ALA A 115 -13.52 4.18 1.48
N GLN A 116 -13.64 3.92 2.77
CA GLN A 116 -13.36 4.93 3.80
C GLN A 116 -11.88 5.29 3.84
N LEU A 117 -10.98 4.30 3.74
CA LEU A 117 -9.53 4.52 3.73
C LEU A 117 -9.11 5.41 2.55
N LEU A 118 -9.63 5.13 1.35
CA LEU A 118 -9.38 5.96 0.18
C LEU A 118 -9.90 7.39 0.35
N HIS A 119 -11.11 7.55 0.92
CA HIS A 119 -11.70 8.86 1.15
C HIS A 119 -10.90 9.69 2.16
N GLU A 120 -10.54 9.11 3.30
CA GLU A 120 -9.75 9.81 4.33
C GLU A 120 -8.34 10.17 3.84
N GLY A 121 -7.75 9.34 2.96
CA GLY A 121 -6.50 9.64 2.26
C GLY A 121 -6.62 10.81 1.29
N TYR A 122 -7.77 10.97 0.60
CA TYR A 122 -8.05 12.17 -0.21
C TYR A 122 -8.08 13.43 0.66
N LEU A 123 -8.74 13.39 1.81
CA LEU A 123 -8.88 14.60 2.63
C LEU A 123 -7.56 15.13 3.21
N ARG A 124 -6.47 14.35 3.15
CA ARG A 124 -5.15 14.66 3.72
C ARG A 124 -4.03 14.83 2.69
N ARG A 125 -4.39 15.17 1.44
CA ARG A 125 -3.47 15.46 0.34
C ARG A 125 -2.58 16.66 0.61
#